data_AF-A0A1C6JVV1-F1
#
_entry.id   AF-A0A1C6JVV1-F1
#
_cell.length_a   1.000
_cell.length_b   1.000
_cell.length_c   1.000
_cell.angle_alpha   90.00
_cell.angle_beta   90.00
_cell.angle_gamma   90.00
#
_symmetry.space_group_name_H-M   'P 1'
#
loop_
_entity.id
_entity.type
_entity.pdbx_description
1 polymer ?
#
loop_
_entity_poly.entity_id
_entity_poly.type
_entity_poly.pdbx_seq_one_letter_code
_entity_poly.pdbx_strand_id
1 'polypeptide(L)'
;MTYIKVQWIHDFEDEPILLYSELDSMRNEVRKVEVYKNNELGYACENKSVNGTFLSKTEIPSLEDINLDVQFEACEIDKEYFESIWHKAVSIDGI
;
A
#
# COMPACT_ATOMS: atom_id res chain seq x y z
N MET A 1 12.63 -5.02 7.49
CA MET A 1 11.51 -4.57 6.63
C MET A 1 10.60 -5.73 6.39
N THR A 2 9.31 -5.49 6.47
CA THR A 2 8.25 -6.45 6.12
C THR A 2 7.40 -5.82 5.02
N TYR A 3 6.86 -6.63 4.12
CA TYR A 3 6.09 -6.14 2.99
C TYR A 3 4.72 -6.79 3.01
N ILE A 4 3.67 -5.99 2.91
CA ILE A 4 2.30 -6.49 2.98
C ILE A 4 1.51 -6.02 1.77
N LYS A 5 0.52 -6.81 1.40
CA LYS A 5 -0.56 -6.46 0.48
C LYS A 5 -1.86 -6.53 1.25
N VAL A 6 -2.68 -5.49 1.11
CA VAL A 6 -4.05 -5.44 1.63
C VAL A 6 -4.99 -5.19 0.46
N GLN A 7 -5.96 -6.07 0.27
CA GLN A 7 -7.10 -5.80 -0.58
C GLN A 7 -8.21 -5.18 0.28
N TRP A 8 -8.73 -4.04 -0.17
CA TRP A 8 -9.88 -3.39 0.47
C TRP A 8 -11.13 -3.70 -0.36
N ILE A 9 -12.07 -4.41 0.26
CA ILE A 9 -13.31 -4.88 -0.33
C ILE A 9 -14.39 -3.83 -0.05
N HIS A 10 -14.67 -3.00 -1.05
CA HIS A 10 -15.68 -1.95 -0.99
C HIS A 10 -16.22 -1.60 -2.38
N ASP A 11 -17.33 -0.85 -2.39
CA ASP A 11 -17.95 -0.34 -3.62
C ASP A 11 -17.66 1.15 -3.89
N PHE A 12 -16.91 1.85 -3.02
CA PHE A 12 -16.48 3.24 -3.29
C PHE A 12 -15.67 3.35 -4.59
N GLU A 13 -15.96 4.36 -5.41
CA GLU A 13 -15.33 4.53 -6.74
C GLU A 13 -13.97 5.21 -6.66
N ASP A 14 -13.81 6.16 -5.74
CA ASP A 14 -12.63 7.01 -5.61
C ASP A 14 -11.59 6.48 -4.62
N GLU A 15 -11.83 5.29 -4.03
CA GLU A 15 -10.95 4.67 -3.03
C GLU A 15 -10.12 3.52 -3.65
N PRO A 16 -8.91 3.26 -3.12
CA PRO A 16 -8.05 2.21 -3.65
C PRO A 16 -8.52 0.81 -3.26
N ILE A 17 -8.44 -0.11 -4.22
CA ILE A 17 -8.79 -1.52 -4.02
C ILE A 17 -7.63 -2.37 -3.52
N LEU A 18 -6.39 -1.92 -3.73
CA LEU A 18 -5.19 -2.58 -3.25
C LEU A 18 -4.24 -1.57 -2.62
N LEU A 19 -3.67 -1.96 -1.48
CA LEU A 19 -2.66 -1.21 -0.76
C LEU A 19 -1.45 -2.12 -0.58
N TYR A 20 -0.28 -1.62 -0.95
CA TYR A 20 1.01 -2.29 -0.78
C TYR A 20 1.86 -1.43 0.13
N SER A 21 2.39 -2.01 1.20
CA SER A 21 3.17 -1.25 2.19
C SER A 21 4.49 -1.97 2.51
N GLU A 22 5.59 -1.21 2.47
CA GLU A 22 6.84 -1.58 3.14
C GLU A 22 6.83 -0.99 4.54
N LEU A 23 7.07 -1.86 5.52
CA LEU A 23 7.05 -1.53 6.93
C LEU A 23 8.44 -1.67 7.57
N ASP A 24 8.78 -0.75 8.47
CA ASP A 24 9.98 -0.86 9.32
C ASP A 24 9.82 -1.90 10.44
N SER A 25 10.83 -2.04 11.30
CA SER A 25 10.78 -2.97 12.44
C SER A 25 9.72 -2.61 13.50
N MET A 26 9.22 -1.38 13.48
CA MET A 26 8.15 -0.87 14.34
C MET A 26 6.79 -0.85 13.63
N ARG A 27 6.68 -1.46 12.44
CA ARG A 27 5.47 -1.50 11.62
C ARG A 27 5.00 -0.12 11.12
N ASN A 28 5.86 0.89 11.11
CA ASN A 28 5.56 2.16 10.44
C ASN A 28 5.74 2.01 8.93
N GLU A 29 4.88 2.67 8.14
CA GLU A 29 5.03 2.68 6.69
C GLU A 29 6.25 3.51 6.28
N VAL A 30 7.11 2.92 5.45
CA VAL A 30 8.28 3.56 4.83
C VAL A 30 7.97 3.92 3.37
N ARG A 31 7.31 3.00 2.66
CA ARG A 31 6.81 3.18 1.30
C ARG A 31 5.41 2.59 1.19
N LYS A 32 4.56 3.23 0.40
CA LYS A 32 3.20 2.77 0.11
C LYS A 32 2.88 2.92 -1.36
N VAL A 33 2.15 1.96 -1.93
CA VAL A 33 1.52 2.06 -3.24
C VAL A 33 0.04 1.73 -3.10
N GLU A 34 -0.82 2.54 -3.71
CA GLU A 34 -2.26 2.34 -3.78
C GLU A 34 -2.67 2.13 -5.24
N VAL A 35 -3.54 1.15 -5.48
CA VAL A 35 -4.09 0.85 -6.81
C VAL A 35 -5.59 1.12 -6.77
N TYR A 36 -6.04 2.00 -7.65
CA TYR A 36 -7.43 2.39 -7.78
C TYR A 36 -8.17 1.50 -8.80
N LYS A 37 -9.51 1.48 -8.76
CA LYS A 37 -10.34 0.67 -9.67
C LYS A 37 -10.06 0.92 -11.15
N ASN A 38 -9.74 2.17 -11.49
CA ASN A 38 -9.38 2.61 -12.85
C ASN A 38 -7.94 2.23 -13.26
N ASN A 39 -7.21 1.50 -12.42
CA ASN A 39 -5.78 1.15 -12.55
C ASN A 39 -4.81 2.33 -12.40
N GLU A 40 -5.26 3.49 -11.94
CA GLU A 40 -4.34 4.54 -11.50
C GLU A 40 -3.55 4.07 -10.28
N LEU A 41 -2.32 4.56 -10.18
CA LEU A 41 -1.40 4.26 -9.09
C LEU A 41 -1.13 5.54 -8.31
N GLY A 42 -1.29 5.46 -6.99
CA GLY A 42 -0.74 6.43 -6.07
C GLY A 42 0.41 5.81 -5.30
N TYR A 43 1.36 6.64 -4.86
CA TYR A 43 2.45 6.17 -4.02
C TYR A 43 2.94 7.24 -3.06
N ALA A 44 3.52 6.79 -1.96
CA ALA A 44 4.14 7.65 -0.97
C ALA A 44 5.43 7.06 -0.42
N CYS A 45 6.35 7.96 -0.06
CA CYS A 45 7.52 7.70 0.77
C CYS A 45 7.78 8.96 1.63
N GLU A 46 8.85 8.96 2.42
CA GLU A 46 9.18 10.03 3.37
C GLU A 46 9.06 11.46 2.78
N ASN A 47 9.48 11.67 1.54
CA ASN A 47 9.56 13.00 0.92
C ASN A 47 8.60 13.18 -0.27
N LYS A 48 7.74 12.21 -0.57
CA LYS A 48 6.90 12.26 -1.78
C LYS A 48 5.54 11.62 -1.55
N SER A 49 4.52 12.25 -2.12
CA SER A 49 3.15 11.76 -2.16
C SER A 49 2.60 12.06 -3.55
N VAL A 50 2.00 11.05 -4.17
CA VAL A 50 1.43 11.11 -5.53
C VAL A 50 0.04 10.51 -5.50
N ASN A 51 -0.88 11.11 -6.26
CA ASN A 51 -2.28 10.72 -6.37
C ASN A 51 -3.01 10.59 -5.02
N GLY A 52 -2.77 11.51 -4.10
CA GLY A 52 -3.44 11.53 -2.79
C GLY A 52 -3.01 10.43 -1.83
N THR A 53 -2.03 9.59 -2.18
CA THR A 53 -1.51 8.54 -1.31
C THR A 53 -0.61 9.12 -0.23
N PHE A 54 -0.80 8.69 1.03
CA PHE A 54 0.03 9.10 2.16
C PHE A 54 0.45 7.90 3.00
N LEU A 55 1.60 8.04 3.67
CA LEU A 55 2.01 7.11 4.72
C LEU A 55 1.12 7.30 5.96
N SER A 56 0.78 6.19 6.60
CA SER A 56 0.10 6.15 7.89
C SER A 56 0.93 6.90 8.93
N LYS A 57 0.23 7.64 9.80
CA LYS A 57 0.85 8.35 10.94
C LYS A 57 1.02 7.45 12.16
N THR A 58 0.49 6.24 12.10
CA THR A 58 0.53 5.23 13.15
C THR A 58 1.05 3.91 12.60
N GLU A 59 1.54 3.06 13.48
CA GLU A 59 1.90 1.68 13.13
C GLU A 59 0.75 0.95 12.46
N ILE A 60 1.08 0.12 11.47
CA ILE A 60 0.10 -0.71 10.77
C ILE A 60 -0.25 -1.91 11.66
N PRO A 61 -1.54 -2.23 11.89
CA PRO A 61 -1.95 -3.38 12.70
C PRO A 61 -1.42 -4.71 12.16
N SER A 62 -1.38 -5.76 12.96
CA SER A 62 -0.91 -7.08 12.50
C SER A 62 -1.78 -7.64 11.37
N LEU A 63 -1.26 -8.59 10.58
CA LEU A 63 -2.07 -9.23 9.54
C LEU A 63 -3.30 -9.93 10.10
N GLU A 64 -3.19 -10.52 11.29
CA GLU A 64 -4.33 -11.14 11.99
C GLU A 64 -5.40 -10.08 12.31
N ASP A 65 -4.99 -8.95 12.90
CA ASP A 65 -5.91 -7.87 13.25
C ASP A 65 -6.58 -7.24 12.03
N ILE A 66 -5.83 -7.02 10.93
CA ILE A 66 -6.40 -6.50 9.68
C ILE A 66 -7.46 -7.45 9.14
N ASN A 67 -7.18 -8.76 9.14
CA ASN A 67 -8.10 -9.78 8.62
C ASN A 67 -9.30 -10.06 9.54
N LEU A 68 -9.39 -9.47 10.74
CA LEU A 68 -10.60 -9.53 11.56
C LEU A 68 -11.74 -8.67 10.98
N ASP A 69 -11.42 -7.65 10.21
CA ASP A 69 -12.40 -6.84 9.50
C ASP A 69 -12.65 -7.42 8.10
N VAL A 70 -13.91 -7.78 7.85
CA VAL A 70 -14.37 -8.41 6.60
C VAL A 70 -14.17 -7.53 5.36
N GLN A 71 -13.91 -6.24 5.54
CA GLN A 71 -13.56 -5.35 4.44
C GLN A 71 -12.12 -5.52 3.97
N PHE A 72 -11.27 -6.26 4.69
CA PHE A 72 -9.86 -6.41 4.33
C PHE A 72 -9.44 -7.86 4.15
N GLU A 73 -8.61 -8.09 3.14
CA GLU A 73 -7.82 -9.31 2.98
C GLU A 73 -6.34 -8.94 2.91
N ALA A 74 -5.58 -9.29 3.94
CA ALA A 74 -4.18 -8.93 4.10
C ALA A 74 -3.27 -10.15 4.11
N CYS A 75 -2.16 -10.07 3.37
CA CYS A 75 -1.11 -11.07 3.39
C CYS A 75 0.28 -10.45 3.35
N GLU A 76 1.27 -11.20 3.82
CA GLU A 76 2.68 -10.88 3.59
C GLU A 76 3.04 -11.19 2.14
N ILE A 77 3.87 -10.33 1.55
CA ILE A 77 4.45 -10.51 0.22
C ILE A 77 5.98 -10.46 0.33
N ASP A 78 6.66 -11.02 -0.65
CA ASP A 78 8.12 -10.87 -0.72
C ASP A 78 8.53 -9.46 -1.15
N LYS A 79 9.80 -9.15 -0.89
CA LYS A 79 10.40 -7.86 -1.24
C LYS A 79 10.37 -7.65 -2.74
N GLU A 80 10.74 -8.65 -3.52
CA GLU A 80 10.88 -8.58 -4.97
C GLU A 80 9.56 -8.20 -5.64
N TYR A 81 8.46 -8.75 -5.15
CA TYR A 81 7.11 -8.43 -5.59
C TYR A 81 6.75 -6.99 -5.24
N PHE A 82 6.98 -6.55 -4.00
CA PHE A 82 6.76 -5.15 -3.62
C PHE A 82 7.57 -4.19 -4.50
N GLU A 83 8.87 -4.45 -4.67
CA GLU A 83 9.74 -3.60 -5.50
C GLU A 83 9.25 -3.54 -6.95
N SER A 84 8.71 -4.63 -7.50
CA SER A 84 8.15 -4.60 -8.87
C SER A 84 6.96 -3.63 -9.00
N ILE A 85 6.08 -3.59 -7.99
CA ILE A 85 4.94 -2.68 -7.93
C ILE A 85 5.40 -1.25 -7.67
N TRP A 86 6.37 -1.07 -6.76
CA TRP A 86 6.98 0.22 -6.48
C TRP A 86 7.59 0.85 -7.74
N HIS A 87 8.45 0.11 -8.47
CA HIS A 87 9.06 0.58 -9.71
C HIS A 87 8.01 0.94 -10.77
N LYS A 88 6.93 0.16 -10.88
CA LYS A 88 5.81 0.49 -11.77
C LYS A 88 5.15 1.81 -11.36
N ALA A 89 4.89 2.03 -10.07
CA ALA A 89 4.25 3.27 -9.59
C ALA A 89 5.13 4.50 -9.81
N VAL A 90 6.42 4.43 -9.45
CA VAL A 90 7.33 5.59 -9.57
C VAL A 90 7.75 5.89 -11.01
N SER A 91 7.71 4.90 -11.91
CA SER A 91 8.02 5.13 -13.34
C SER A 91 6.92 5.84 -14.11
N ILE A 92 5.65 5.74 -13.67
CA ILE A 92 4.54 6.47 -14.27
C ILE A 92 4.67 7.98 -14.02
N ASP A 93 5.33 8.37 -12.93
CA ASP A 93 5.53 9.77 -12.53
C ASP A 93 6.70 10.46 -13.27
N GLY A 94 7.34 9.77 -14.22
CA GLY A 94 8.11 10.38 -15.32
C GLY A 94 9.16 11.44 -14.96
N ILE A 95 10.40 10.98 -14.74
CA ILE A 95 11.53 11.50 -15.51
C ILE A 95 12.08 10.35 -16.34
#